data_AF-X6LYS9-F1
#
_entry.id   AF-X6LYS9-F1
#
_cell.length_a   1.000
_cell.length_b   1.000
_cell.length_c   1.000
_cell.angle_alpha   90.00
_cell.angle_beta   90.00
_cell.angle_gamma   90.00
#
_symmetry.space_group_name_H-M   'P 1'
#
loop_
_entity.id
_entity.type
_entity.pdbx_description
1 polymer ?
#
loop_
_entity_poly.entity_id
_entity_poly.type
_entity_poly.pdbx_seq_one_letter_code
_entity_poly.pdbx_strand_id
1 'polypeptide(L)' 'MLPSANRLFSGQDYIFQYDNDQKHKSQVVQKYLQQKKIQVLDWPSQSPDLNPIENLWKELKRKMKTKKSENEKDLFK' A
#
# COMPACT_ATOMS: atom_id res chain seq x y z
N MET A 1 5.43 -5.15 5.63
CA MET A 1 6.04 -4.26 4.61
C MET A 1 7.53 -4.53 4.44
N LEU A 2 8.38 -4.26 5.42
CA LEU A 2 9.85 -4.41 5.28
C LEU A 2 10.34 -5.80 4.83
N PRO A 3 9.85 -6.94 5.38
CA PRO A 3 10.28 -8.25 4.90
C PRO A 3 9.92 -8.52 3.44
N SER A 4 8.80 -7.96 2.97
CA SER A 4 8.39 -8.07 1.57
C SER A 4 9.23 -7.16 0.68
N ALA A 5 9.48 -5.92 1.10
CA ALA A 5 10.34 -4.99 0.38
C ALA A 5 11.75 -5.56 0.19
N ASN A 6 12.36 -6.09 1.24
CA ASN A 6 13.68 -6.72 1.16
C ASN A 6 13.71 -7.90 0.18
N ARG A 7 12.63 -8.68 0.11
CA ARG A 7 12.50 -9.80 -0.82
C ARG A 7 12.32 -9.35 -2.26
N LEU A 8 11.45 -8.37 -2.48
CA LEU A 8 11.04 -7.90 -3.82
C LEU A 8 12.12 -7.05 -4.48
N PHE A 9 12.79 -6.19 -3.71
CA PHE A 9 13.80 -5.27 -4.22
C PHE A 9 15.23 -5.80 -4.00
N SER A 10 15.41 -6.91 -3.28
CA SER A 10 16.70 -7.59 -3.10
C SER A 10 17.85 -6.66 -2.68
N GLY A 11 17.55 -5.66 -1.85
CA GLY A 11 18.52 -4.66 -1.38
C GLY A 11 18.72 -3.45 -2.30
N GLN A 12 17.98 -3.35 -3.41
CA GLN A 12 17.90 -2.13 -4.21
C GLN A 12 17.15 -1.02 -3.45
N ASP A 13 17.49 0.22 -3.80
CA ASP A 13 16.80 1.40 -3.27
C ASP A 13 15.35 1.44 -3.75
N TYR A 14 14.47 1.87 -2.86
CA TYR A 14 13.05 2.05 -3.14
C TYR A 14 12.52 3.27 -2.40
N ILE A 15 11.47 3.86 -2.98
CA ILE A 15 10.73 4.94 -2.34
C ILE A 15 9.38 4.39 -1.91
N PHE A 16 9.03 4.60 -0.64
CA PHE A 16 7.75 4.19 -0.09
C PHE A 16 6.69 5.26 -0.35
N GLN A 17 5.56 4.85 -0.95
CA GLN A 17 4.40 5.70 -1.16
C GLN A 17 3.22 5.17 -0.31
N TYR A 18 2.51 6.09 0.32
CA TYR A 18 1.24 5.86 1.00
C TYR A 18 0.36 7.10 0.86
N ASP A 19 -0.95 6.96 1.08
CA ASP A 19 -1.87 8.08 0.99
C ASP A 19 -1.71 9.09 2.14
N ASN A 20 -2.29 10.27 1.99
CA ASN A 20 -2.17 11.34 2.98
C ASN A 20 -3.18 11.22 4.15
N ASP A 21 -3.79 10.05 4.40
CA ASP A 21 -4.74 9.86 5.52
C ASP A 21 -4.03 10.17 6.86
N GLN A 22 -4.72 10.91 7.73
CA GLN A 22 -4.24 11.32 9.04
C GLN A 22 -3.70 10.15 9.89
N LYS A 23 -4.25 8.93 9.71
CA LYS A 23 -3.78 7.73 10.43
C LYS A 23 -2.32 7.38 10.08
N HIS A 24 -1.90 7.64 8.85
CA HIS A 24 -0.54 7.40 8.37
C HIS A 24 0.43 8.55 8.71
N LYS A 25 -0.10 9.70 9.14
CA LYS A 25 0.69 10.85 9.60
C LYS A 25 0.91 10.91 11.11
N SER A 26 0.50 9.89 11.86
CA SER A 26 0.77 9.85 13.29
C SER A 26 2.28 9.93 13.57
N GLN A 27 2.65 10.60 14.68
CA GLN A 27 4.07 10.73 15.07
C GLN A 27 4.76 9.38 15.25
N VAL A 28 4.01 8.35 15.68
CA VAL A 28 4.52 6.99 15.84
C VAL A 28 4.97 6.41 14.50
N VAL A 29 4.15 6.55 13.46
CA VAL A 29 4.47 6.07 12.11
C VAL A 29 5.67 6.82 11.55
N GLN A 30 5.69 8.15 11.66
CA GLN A 30 6.80 8.98 11.17
C GLN A 30 8.14 8.62 11.84
N LYS A 31 8.14 8.45 13.18
CA LYS A 31 9.33 8.01 13.93
C LYS A 31 9.80 6.63 13.48
N TYR A 32 8.89 5.69 13.26
CA TYR A 32 9.24 4.35 12.79
C TYR A 32 9.89 4.38 11.40
N LEU A 33 9.32 5.13 10.45
CA LEU A 33 9.87 5.26 9.10
C LEU A 33 11.27 5.87 9.12
N GLN A 34 11.48 6.91 9.94
CA GLN A 34 12.79 7.55 10.12
C GLN A 34 13.81 6.59 10.74
N GLN A 35 13.46 5.84 11.79
CA GLN A 35 14.33 4.85 12.43
C GLN A 35 14.75 3.74 11.45
N LYS A 36 13.86 3.36 10.53
CA LYS A 36 14.12 2.36 9.50
C LYS A 36 14.79 2.93 8.24
N LYS A 37 15.07 4.23 8.19
CA LYS A 37 15.67 4.94 7.06
C LYS A 37 14.90 4.72 5.75
N ILE A 38 13.58 4.64 5.83
CA ILE A 38 12.73 4.45 4.66
C ILE A 38 12.48 5.82 4.04
N GLN A 39 12.85 5.98 2.77
CA GLN A 39 12.50 7.18 2.01
C GLN A 39 11.01 7.16 1.68
N VAL A 40 10.31 8.25 1.97
CA VAL A 40 8.88 8.40 1.68
C VAL A 40 8.71 9.39 0.53
N LEU A 41 7.82 9.08 -0.39
CA LEU A 41 7.42 10.00 -1.46
C LEU A 41 6.47 11.07 -0.88
N ASP A 42 6.82 12.34 -1.07
CA ASP A 42 5.90 13.44 -0.78
C ASP A 42 4.68 13.34 -1.69
N TRP A 43 3.49 13.22 -1.10
CA TRP A 43 2.25 12.96 -1.82
C TRP A 43 1.20 14.05 -1.60
N PRO A 44 0.57 14.58 -2.66
CA PRO A 44 -0.51 15.54 -2.53
C PRO A 44 -1.75 14.91 -1.88
N SER A 45 -2.45 15.69 -1.05
CA SER A 45 -3.74 15.28 -0.50
C SER A 45 -4.78 15.13 -1.60
N GLN A 46 -5.69 14.17 -1.45
CA GLN A 46 -6.85 13.98 -2.35
C GLN A 46 -6.47 13.70 -3.83
N SER A 47 -5.35 13.01 -4.07
CA SER A 47 -4.95 12.55 -5.41
C SER A 47 -5.03 11.02 -5.54
N PRO A 48 -6.25 10.43 -5.53
CA PRO A 48 -6.42 8.99 -5.74
C PRO A 48 -6.09 8.57 -7.18
N ASP A 49 -6.26 9.47 -8.14
CA ASP A 49 -5.93 9.31 -9.55
C ASP A 49 -4.45 9.04 -9.78
N LEU A 50 -3.60 9.61 -8.93
CA LEU A 50 -2.15 9.41 -9.01
C LEU A 50 -1.71 8.10 -8.35
N ASN A 51 -2.55 7.47 -7.52
CA ASN A 51 -2.14 6.29 -6.73
C ASN A 51 -2.20 5.01 -7.58
N PRO A 52 -1.06 4.39 -7.93
CA PRO A 52 -1.06 3.21 -8.81
C PRO A 52 -1.83 2.01 -8.24
N ILE A 53 -2.02 1.94 -6.92
CA ILE A 53 -2.75 0.84 -6.28
C ILE A 53 -4.24 0.84 -6.67
N GLU A 54 -4.83 1.99 -7.01
CA GLU A 54 -6.23 2.08 -7.42
C GLU A 54 -6.48 1.32 -8.72
N ASN A 55 -5.53 1.38 -9.65
CA ASN A 55 -5.58 0.60 -10.89
C ASN A 55 -5.51 -0.91 -10.60
N LEU A 56 -4.67 -1.33 -9.65
CA LEU A 56 -4.58 -2.72 -9.25
C LEU A 56 -5.88 -3.20 -8.57
N TRP A 57 -6.49 -2.37 -7.71
CA TRP A 57 -7.77 -2.67 -7.09
C TRP A 57 -8.89 -2.81 -8.13
N LYS A 58 -8.90 -1.96 -9.16
CA LYS A 58 -9.85 -2.06 -10.27
C LYS A 58 -9.73 -3.38 -11.00
N GLU A 59 -8.51 -3.80 -11.33
CA GLU A 59 -8.26 -5.09 -11.98
C GLU A 59 -8.62 -6.27 -11.08
N LEU A 60 -8.32 -6.19 -9.78
CA LEU A 60 -8.69 -7.22 -8.82
C LEU A 60 -10.22 -7.37 -8.76
N LYS A 61 -10.96 -6.27 -8.60
CA LYS A 61 -12.44 -6.26 -8.59
C LYS A 61 -13.01 -6.85 -9.88
N ARG A 62 -12.42 -6.52 -11.03
CA ARG A 62 -12.83 -7.08 -12.33
C ARG A 62 -12.68 -8.60 -12.35
N LYS A 63 -11.55 -9.14 -11.89
CA LYS A 63 -11.30 -10.59 -11.81
C LYS A 63 -12.22 -11.28 -10.80
N MET A 64 -12.53 -10.61 -9.70
CA MET A 64 -13.40 -11.15 -8.64
C MET A 64 -14.89 -11.07 -8.99
N LYS A 65 -15.29 -10.33 -10.02
CA LYS A 65 -16.71 -10.16 -10.41
C LYS A 65 -17.44 -11.47 -10.70
N THR A 66 -16.71 -12.52 -11.08
CA THR A 66 -17.26 -13.87 -11.33
C THR A 66 -17.28 -14.77 -10.09
N LYS A 67 -16.61 -14.36 -8.99
CA LYS A 67 -16.52 -15.13 -7.74
C LYS A 67 -17.57 -14.58 -6.77
N LYS A 68 -18.65 -15.34 -6.52
CA LYS A 68 -19.57 -15.06 -5.41
C LYS A 68 -18.96 -15.58 -4.13
N SER A 69 -18.62 -14.68 -3.23
CA SER A 69 -18.24 -15.01 -1.85
C SER A 69 -19.38 -14.58 -0.94
N GLU A 70 -19.92 -15.52 -0.16
CA GLU A 70 -21.04 -15.26 0.75
C GLU A 70 -20.57 -14.92 2.16
N ASN A 71 -19.29 -15.18 2.46
CA ASN A 71 -18.67 -14.90 3.74
C ASN A 71 -17.16 -14.58 3.57
N GLU A 72 -16.56 -14.07 4.64
CA GLU A 72 -15.14 -13.68 4.69
C GLU A 72 -14.19 -14.84 4.34
N LYS A 73 -14.51 -16.06 4.81
CA LYS A 73 -13.68 -17.24 4.53
C LYS A 73 -13.67 -17.57 3.04
N ASP A 74 -14.79 -17.39 2.34
CA ASP A 74 -14.88 -17.61 0.90
C ASP A 74 -14.25 -16.48 0.08
N LEU A 75 -14.00 -15.32 0.69
CA LEU A 75 -13.28 -14.22 0.05
C LEU A 75 -11.77 -14.48 0.00
N PHE A 76 -11.21 -15.04 1.07
CA PHE A 76 -9.77 -15.26 1.23
C PHE A 76 -9.28 -16.68 0.90
N LYS A 77 -10.17 -17.60 0.49
CA LYS A 77 -9.83 -18.87 -0.15
C LYS A 77 -9.28 -18.66 -1.56
#